data_AF-A0A7Y5CAH8-F1
#
_entry.id   AF-A0A7Y5CAH8-F1
#
_cell.length_a   1.000
_cell.length_b   1.000
_cell.length_c   1.000
_cell.angle_alpha   90.00
_cell.angle_beta   90.00
_cell.angle_gamma   90.00
#
_symmetry.space_group_name_H-M   'P 1'
#
loop_
_entity.id
_entity.type
_entity.pdbx_description
1 polymer ?
#
loop_
_entity_poly.entity_id
_entity_poly.type
_entity_poly.pdbx_seq_one_letter_code
_entity_poly.pdbx_strand_id
1 'polypeptide(L)'
;MDDIERCLEVGRPAVLSITAWRGGERSARAIIRGWQRGSYVLLDIPDESGLGVGPRVGDPCKLRFLADGDACGLDATMIDLGSGSHFSYVKVAWPHAVTMTRVRKHQRVHVHIPCKVQVETGLPLEGEIHDMSAGGCRVALDRPLPQHTNVTIEFVLPGNASPIAAKAETCAVGAFPGGAWLGCKFVDIADDVRYAIDFFVATSAANLRIGSQLSNRILLIYPDLAQAAPLKQALASQGYDVTSAPNLIDGFFWLRASSPSLLLMHAEPMPFRGLDAVKSIRAIPAFENLPIILFGGSQNDRNEAMHAGVTQYLPSSAQVQELVTAVTSALAVST
;
A
#
# COMPACT_ATOMS: atom_id res chain seq x y z
N MET A 1 9.62 -19.17 -14.88
CA MET A 1 8.68 -19.82 -13.91
C MET A 1 9.10 -19.52 -12.47
N ASP A 2 10.41 -19.49 -12.16
CA ASP A 2 10.95 -18.85 -10.93
C ASP A 2 10.61 -17.35 -10.83
N ASP A 3 10.41 -16.69 -11.96
CA ASP A 3 10.13 -15.25 -12.02
C ASP A 3 8.78 -14.87 -11.41
N ILE A 4 7.80 -15.80 -11.41
CA ILE A 4 6.48 -15.57 -10.79
C ILE A 4 6.66 -15.47 -9.28
N GLU A 5 7.33 -16.43 -8.65
CA GLU A 5 7.51 -16.45 -7.20
C GLU A 5 8.34 -15.24 -6.72
N ARG A 6 9.34 -14.82 -7.50
CA ARG A 6 10.17 -13.64 -7.19
C ARG A 6 9.37 -12.34 -7.18
N CYS A 7 8.32 -12.24 -8.00
CA CYS A 7 7.49 -11.04 -8.06
C CYS A 7 6.27 -11.09 -7.12
N LEU A 8 6.05 -12.17 -6.39
CA LEU A 8 4.96 -12.26 -5.41
C LEU A 8 5.44 -11.82 -4.04
N GLU A 9 4.63 -11.02 -3.34
CA GLU A 9 4.88 -10.60 -1.96
C GLU A 9 3.56 -10.56 -1.20
N VAL A 10 3.55 -11.06 0.02
CA VAL A 10 2.37 -11.03 0.88
C VAL A 10 2.09 -9.59 1.35
N GLY A 11 0.85 -9.14 1.26
CA GLY A 11 0.41 -7.78 1.55
C GLY A 11 0.45 -6.85 0.34
N ARG A 12 0.97 -7.31 -0.80
CA ARG A 12 1.09 -6.50 -2.01
C ARG A 12 -0.28 -6.15 -2.59
N PRO A 13 -0.62 -4.86 -2.74
CA PRO A 13 -1.83 -4.43 -3.43
C PRO A 13 -1.78 -4.86 -4.90
N ALA A 14 -2.91 -5.35 -5.38
CA ALA A 14 -3.09 -5.83 -6.73
C ALA A 14 -4.45 -5.42 -7.28
N VAL A 15 -4.62 -5.58 -8.58
CA VAL A 15 -5.91 -5.51 -9.27
C VAL A 15 -6.15 -6.88 -9.88
N LEU A 16 -7.23 -7.53 -9.48
CA LEU A 16 -7.69 -8.75 -10.11
C LEU A 16 -8.73 -8.39 -11.16
N SER A 17 -8.46 -8.73 -12.41
CA SER A 17 -9.42 -8.63 -13.51
C SER A 17 -9.93 -10.01 -13.89
N ILE A 18 -11.24 -10.18 -13.98
CA ILE A 18 -11.90 -11.42 -14.35
C ILE A 18 -12.69 -11.19 -15.64
N THR A 19 -12.49 -12.06 -16.63
CA THR A 19 -13.29 -12.08 -17.85
C THR A 19 -14.39 -13.14 -17.72
N ALA A 20 -15.58 -12.71 -17.32
CA ALA A 20 -16.70 -13.62 -17.09
C ALA A 20 -17.24 -14.22 -18.41
N TRP A 21 -17.60 -15.50 -18.39
CA TRP A 21 -18.15 -16.23 -19.55
C TRP A 21 -19.34 -15.55 -20.26
N ARG A 22 -20.11 -14.69 -19.57
CA ARG A 22 -21.26 -13.92 -20.13
C ARG A 22 -21.18 -12.41 -19.83
N GLY A 23 -20.00 -11.80 -19.82
CA GLY A 23 -19.85 -10.37 -19.56
C GLY A 23 -18.52 -9.77 -20.05
N GLY A 24 -18.36 -8.46 -19.88
CA GLY A 24 -17.09 -7.78 -20.08
C GLY A 24 -16.08 -8.04 -18.96
N GLU A 25 -14.83 -7.61 -19.15
CA GLU A 25 -13.79 -7.65 -18.10
C GLU A 25 -14.25 -6.80 -16.90
N ARG A 26 -14.20 -7.38 -15.71
CA ARG A 26 -14.49 -6.70 -14.44
C ARG A 26 -13.26 -6.73 -13.58
N SER A 27 -13.05 -5.70 -12.76
CA SER A 27 -11.84 -5.57 -11.96
C SER A 27 -12.16 -5.17 -10.54
N ALA A 28 -11.50 -5.81 -9.58
CA ALA A 28 -11.56 -5.43 -8.18
C ALA A 28 -10.16 -5.25 -7.61
N ARG A 29 -10.08 -4.41 -6.58
CA ARG A 29 -8.86 -4.30 -5.79
C ARG A 29 -8.69 -5.59 -5.01
N ALA A 30 -7.48 -6.12 -5.04
CA ALA A 30 -7.12 -7.32 -4.35
C ALA A 30 -5.82 -7.10 -3.57
N ILE A 31 -5.55 -7.96 -2.60
CA ILE A 31 -4.28 -7.99 -1.88
C ILE A 31 -3.74 -9.42 -1.95
N ILE A 32 -2.48 -9.57 -2.34
CA ILE A 32 -1.83 -10.89 -2.38
C ILE A 32 -1.61 -11.37 -0.95
N ARG A 33 -2.12 -12.55 -0.62
CA ARG A 33 -2.10 -13.09 0.75
C ARG A 33 -1.15 -14.26 0.94
N GLY A 34 -0.85 -14.95 -0.13
CA GLY A 34 0.05 -16.08 -0.12
C GLY A 34 -0.09 -16.88 -1.39
N TRP A 35 0.74 -17.89 -1.53
CA TRP A 35 0.72 -18.78 -2.67
C TRP A 35 1.33 -20.12 -2.31
N GLN A 36 0.96 -21.15 -3.06
CA GLN A 36 1.65 -22.42 -3.08
C GLN A 36 2.23 -22.59 -4.48
N ARG A 37 3.56 -22.64 -4.56
CA ARG A 37 4.30 -22.76 -5.82
C ARG A 37 3.77 -23.92 -6.66
N GLY A 38 3.44 -23.64 -7.92
CA GLY A 38 2.89 -24.62 -8.86
C GLY A 38 1.42 -25.00 -8.62
N SER A 39 0.77 -24.43 -7.61
CA SER A 39 -0.62 -24.73 -7.27
C SER A 39 -1.55 -23.51 -7.39
N TYR A 40 -1.41 -22.49 -6.53
CA TYR A 40 -2.32 -21.34 -6.51
C TYR A 40 -1.69 -20.07 -5.95
N VAL A 41 -2.33 -18.93 -6.25
CA VAL A 41 -2.14 -17.65 -5.56
C VAL A 41 -3.46 -17.28 -4.85
N LEU A 42 -3.36 -16.92 -3.57
CA LEU A 42 -4.48 -16.53 -2.73
C LEU A 42 -4.58 -15.01 -2.63
N LEU A 43 -5.77 -14.49 -2.86
CA LEU A 43 -6.09 -13.08 -2.90
C LEU A 43 -7.21 -12.78 -1.91
N ASP A 44 -7.09 -11.64 -1.25
CA ASP A 44 -8.16 -11.00 -0.48
C ASP A 44 -8.78 -9.89 -1.32
N ILE A 45 -10.10 -9.75 -1.28
CA ILE A 45 -10.88 -8.77 -2.05
C ILE A 45 -11.75 -7.99 -1.06
N PRO A 46 -11.21 -6.90 -0.49
CA PRO A 46 -11.88 -6.14 0.55
C PRO A 46 -13.11 -5.38 0.05
N ASP A 47 -13.22 -5.18 -1.27
CA ASP A 47 -14.37 -4.56 -1.92
C ASP A 47 -14.80 -5.39 -3.14
N GLU A 48 -15.78 -6.26 -2.93
CA GLU A 48 -16.34 -7.13 -3.97
C GLU A 48 -17.20 -6.39 -5.00
N SER A 49 -17.57 -5.12 -4.74
CA SER A 49 -18.50 -4.38 -5.61
C SER A 49 -17.97 -4.27 -7.05
N GLY A 50 -16.64 -4.24 -7.22
CA GLY A 50 -15.96 -4.20 -8.51
C GLY A 50 -16.00 -5.52 -9.30
N LEU A 51 -16.19 -6.66 -8.64
CA LEU A 51 -16.35 -7.96 -9.33
C LEU A 51 -17.76 -8.14 -9.91
N GLY A 52 -18.76 -7.49 -9.31
CA GLY A 52 -20.17 -7.66 -9.67
C GLY A 52 -20.69 -9.08 -9.43
N VAL A 53 -21.89 -9.38 -9.97
CA VAL A 53 -22.52 -10.70 -9.83
C VAL A 53 -21.95 -11.68 -10.87
N GLY A 54 -21.44 -12.83 -10.41
CA GLY A 54 -21.20 -14.00 -11.27
C GLY A 54 -19.77 -14.39 -11.68
N PRO A 55 -18.67 -14.07 -10.95
CA PRO A 55 -17.40 -14.79 -11.14
C PRO A 55 -17.59 -16.30 -10.93
N ARG A 56 -17.04 -17.14 -11.80
CA ARG A 56 -17.13 -18.61 -11.70
C ARG A 56 -15.77 -19.28 -11.74
N VAL A 57 -15.63 -20.37 -11.00
CA VAL A 57 -14.50 -21.27 -11.14
C VAL A 57 -14.33 -21.63 -12.62
N GLY A 58 -13.13 -21.41 -13.15
CA GLY A 58 -12.79 -21.57 -14.56
C GLY A 58 -12.70 -20.27 -15.37
N ASP A 59 -13.20 -19.14 -14.86
CA ASP A 59 -13.09 -17.86 -15.59
C ASP A 59 -11.62 -17.42 -15.74
N PRO A 60 -11.18 -16.99 -16.93
CA PRO A 60 -9.88 -16.38 -17.13
C PRO A 60 -9.72 -15.11 -16.30
N CYS A 61 -8.56 -14.95 -15.67
CA CYS A 61 -8.27 -13.79 -14.85
C CYS A 61 -6.82 -13.31 -15.02
N LYS A 62 -6.63 -12.02 -14.79
CA LYS A 62 -5.32 -11.36 -14.80
C LYS A 62 -5.10 -10.64 -13.49
N LEU A 63 -4.04 -11.00 -12.78
CA LEU A 63 -3.61 -10.33 -11.56
C LEU A 63 -2.51 -9.32 -11.90
N ARG A 64 -2.75 -8.03 -11.66
CA ARG A 64 -1.81 -6.94 -11.94
C ARG A 64 -1.33 -6.26 -10.66
N PHE A 65 -0.04 -6.04 -10.50
CA PHE A 65 0.54 -5.37 -9.33
C PHE A 65 1.91 -4.76 -9.65
N LEU A 66 2.48 -4.02 -8.69
CA LEU A 66 3.84 -3.50 -8.79
C LEU A 66 4.81 -4.36 -7.96
N ALA A 67 5.92 -4.79 -8.55
CA ALA A 67 7.00 -5.52 -7.90
C ALA A 67 8.34 -4.90 -8.26
N ASP A 68 9.15 -4.49 -7.27
CA ASP A 68 10.49 -3.95 -7.48
C ASP A 68 10.56 -2.78 -8.50
N GLY A 69 9.48 -1.98 -8.57
CA GLY A 69 9.36 -0.91 -9.55
C GLY A 69 8.99 -1.38 -10.95
N ASP A 70 8.49 -2.61 -11.13
CA ASP A 70 7.96 -3.16 -12.37
C ASP A 70 6.45 -3.42 -12.26
N ALA A 71 5.70 -3.19 -13.34
CA ALA A 71 4.33 -3.64 -13.49
C ALA A 71 4.37 -5.10 -13.86
N CYS A 72 3.89 -5.92 -12.95
CA CYS A 72 3.71 -7.35 -13.16
C CYS A 72 2.26 -7.62 -13.54
N GLY A 73 2.07 -8.48 -14.55
CA GLY A 73 0.79 -9.08 -14.91
C GLY A 73 0.93 -10.59 -14.91
N LEU A 74 0.10 -11.27 -14.14
CA LEU A 74 0.03 -12.73 -14.07
C LEU A 74 -1.27 -13.20 -14.72
N ASP A 75 -1.15 -14.00 -15.77
CA ASP A 75 -2.29 -14.65 -16.43
C ASP A 75 -2.59 -15.98 -15.73
N ALA A 76 -3.84 -16.14 -15.27
CA ALA A 76 -4.29 -17.30 -14.51
C ALA A 76 -5.79 -17.59 -14.76
N THR A 77 -6.30 -18.64 -14.13
CA THR A 77 -7.73 -18.96 -14.10
C THR A 77 -8.23 -18.98 -12.66
N MET A 78 -9.48 -18.59 -12.45
CA MET A 78 -10.05 -18.63 -11.11
C MET A 78 -10.35 -20.09 -10.71
N ILE A 79 -9.92 -20.51 -9.51
CA ILE A 79 -10.10 -21.88 -9.03
C ILE A 79 -11.04 -21.98 -7.83
N ASP A 80 -11.17 -20.91 -7.04
CA ASP A 80 -12.06 -20.87 -5.87
C ASP A 80 -12.41 -19.42 -5.52
N LEU A 81 -13.57 -19.23 -4.90
CA LEU A 81 -14.13 -17.97 -4.43
C LEU A 81 -14.95 -18.27 -3.18
N GLY A 82 -14.75 -17.50 -2.12
CA GLY A 82 -15.61 -17.57 -0.96
C GLY A 82 -15.72 -16.23 -0.24
N SER A 83 -16.85 -16.03 0.42
CA SER A 83 -17.07 -14.91 1.32
C SER A 83 -17.35 -15.43 2.73
N GLY A 84 -16.62 -14.88 3.70
CA GLY A 84 -16.89 -15.03 5.13
C GLY A 84 -17.65 -13.83 5.67
N SER A 85 -17.97 -13.84 6.96
CA SER A 85 -18.70 -12.74 7.62
C SER A 85 -17.96 -11.39 7.62
N HIS A 86 -16.67 -11.36 7.27
CA HIS A 86 -15.82 -10.15 7.35
C HIS A 86 -14.79 -10.00 6.22
N PHE A 87 -14.74 -10.92 5.26
CA PHE A 87 -13.79 -10.84 4.14
C PHE A 87 -14.21 -11.74 2.99
N SER A 88 -13.64 -11.47 1.84
CA SER A 88 -13.84 -12.26 0.64
C SER A 88 -12.51 -12.63 0.03
N TYR A 89 -12.39 -13.89 -0.39
CA TYR A 89 -11.17 -14.40 -0.96
C TYR A 89 -11.41 -14.94 -2.36
N VAL A 90 -10.35 -14.87 -3.16
CA VAL A 90 -10.27 -15.55 -4.45
C VAL A 90 -8.97 -16.34 -4.49
N LYS A 91 -9.05 -17.59 -4.92
CA LYS A 91 -7.87 -18.34 -5.34
C LYS A 91 -7.84 -18.37 -6.86
N VAL A 92 -6.67 -18.07 -7.40
CA VAL A 92 -6.37 -18.25 -8.82
C VAL A 92 -5.35 -19.38 -8.95
N ALA A 93 -5.44 -20.14 -10.04
CA ALA A 93 -4.46 -21.15 -10.39
C ALA A 93 -3.06 -20.53 -10.44
N TRP A 94 -2.03 -21.35 -10.25
CA TRP A 94 -0.67 -20.91 -10.47
C TRP A 94 -0.53 -20.31 -11.88
N PRO A 95 -0.02 -19.07 -12.01
CA PRO A 95 0.00 -18.40 -13.30
C PRO A 95 0.80 -19.17 -14.35
N HIS A 96 0.27 -19.21 -15.57
CA HIS A 96 0.94 -19.86 -16.70
C HIS A 96 1.76 -18.87 -17.53
N ALA A 97 1.55 -17.57 -17.36
CA ALA A 97 2.39 -16.53 -17.94
C ALA A 97 2.60 -15.37 -16.95
N VAL A 98 3.77 -14.75 -17.04
CA VAL A 98 4.12 -13.51 -16.34
C VAL A 98 4.61 -12.49 -17.35
N THR A 99 4.05 -11.29 -17.28
CA THR A 99 4.52 -10.12 -18.01
C THR A 99 5.11 -9.14 -17.01
N MET A 100 6.37 -8.77 -17.19
CA MET A 100 7.02 -7.72 -16.40
C MET A 100 7.35 -6.55 -17.32
N THR A 101 6.84 -5.38 -16.97
CA THR A 101 7.10 -4.13 -17.69
C THR A 101 7.64 -3.12 -16.70
N ARG A 102 8.84 -2.58 -16.96
CA ARG A 102 9.49 -1.64 -16.04
C ARG A 102 8.59 -0.43 -15.71
N VAL A 103 8.23 -0.26 -14.44
CA VAL A 103 7.41 0.86 -13.95
C VAL A 103 8.31 1.98 -13.48
N ARG A 104 8.51 2.91 -14.42
CA ARG A 104 8.99 4.30 -14.22
C ARG A 104 10.33 4.40 -13.47
N LYS A 105 11.38 4.75 -14.22
CA LYS A 105 12.74 5.08 -13.74
C LYS A 105 12.83 6.13 -12.60
N HIS A 106 11.76 6.89 -12.35
CA HIS A 106 11.77 8.02 -11.43
C HIS A 106 10.59 7.97 -10.47
N GLN A 107 10.86 8.19 -9.18
CA GLN A 107 9.85 8.35 -8.14
C GLN A 107 8.93 9.54 -8.46
N ARG A 108 7.66 9.45 -8.03
CA ARG A 108 6.63 10.46 -8.28
C ARG A 108 5.99 10.94 -6.99
N VAL A 109 5.68 12.22 -6.94
CA VAL A 109 4.92 12.85 -5.84
C VAL A 109 3.70 13.56 -6.39
N HIS A 110 2.59 13.49 -5.64
CA HIS A 110 1.41 14.30 -5.90
C HIS A 110 1.67 15.74 -5.48
N VAL A 111 1.34 16.67 -6.35
CA VAL A 111 1.54 18.11 -6.16
C VAL A 111 0.37 18.87 -6.76
N HIS A 112 0.25 20.15 -6.43
CA HIS A 112 -0.65 21.11 -7.08
C HIS A 112 0.17 22.35 -7.38
N ILE A 113 0.73 22.40 -8.59
CA ILE A 113 1.61 23.50 -9.01
C ILE A 113 1.00 24.15 -10.25
N PRO A 114 0.58 25.43 -10.17
CA PRO A 114 0.15 26.18 -11.33
C PRO A 114 1.25 26.20 -12.40
N CYS A 115 0.86 26.00 -13.65
CA CYS A 115 1.80 25.96 -14.76
C CYS A 115 1.21 26.57 -16.03
N LYS A 116 2.09 26.98 -16.94
CA LYS A 116 1.74 27.39 -18.30
C LYS A 116 2.31 26.39 -19.29
N VAL A 117 1.48 25.92 -20.20
CA VAL A 117 1.86 24.98 -21.26
C VAL A 117 1.90 25.73 -22.59
N GLN A 118 3.10 25.94 -23.10
CA GLN A 118 3.34 26.54 -24.41
C GLN A 118 3.49 25.44 -25.46
N VAL A 119 2.67 25.51 -26.51
CA VAL A 119 2.78 24.68 -27.72
C VAL A 119 3.55 25.46 -28.79
N GLU A 120 4.22 24.78 -29.71
CA GLU A 120 5.07 25.41 -30.75
C GLU A 120 4.32 26.46 -31.60
N THR A 121 3.04 26.21 -31.87
CA THR A 121 2.14 27.17 -32.52
C THR A 121 0.87 27.34 -31.68
N GLY A 122 0.74 28.47 -30.98
CA GLY A 122 -0.47 28.79 -30.22
C GLY A 122 -0.23 29.73 -29.05
N LEU A 123 -1.33 30.20 -28.44
CA LEU A 123 -1.27 30.90 -27.16
C LEU A 123 -0.98 29.91 -26.02
N PRO A 124 -0.21 30.32 -24.99
CA PRO A 124 0.05 29.49 -23.82
C PRO A 124 -1.24 29.13 -23.11
N LEU A 125 -1.30 27.90 -22.61
CA LEU A 125 -2.44 27.36 -21.88
C LEU A 125 -2.16 27.34 -20.38
N GLU A 126 -3.09 27.85 -19.60
CA GLU A 126 -3.02 27.75 -18.14
C GLU A 126 -3.42 26.33 -17.71
N GLY A 127 -2.70 25.80 -16.71
CA GLY A 127 -2.91 24.45 -16.22
C GLY A 127 -2.38 24.24 -14.80
N GLU A 128 -2.55 23.02 -14.30
CA GLU A 128 -2.01 22.62 -13.00
C GLU A 128 -1.27 21.28 -13.12
N ILE A 129 -0.11 21.17 -12.49
CA ILE A 129 0.65 19.92 -12.36
C ILE A 129 0.12 19.16 -11.15
N HIS A 130 -0.31 17.91 -11.37
CA HIS A 130 -0.95 17.05 -10.35
C HIS A 130 -0.04 15.88 -9.87
N ASP A 131 1.03 15.61 -10.62
CA ASP A 131 2.00 14.53 -10.36
C ASP A 131 3.34 14.94 -10.97
N MET A 132 4.45 14.73 -10.25
CA MET A 132 5.78 15.13 -10.70
C MET A 132 6.85 14.08 -10.39
N SER A 133 7.77 13.88 -11.33
CA SER A 133 9.01 13.10 -11.20
C SER A 133 10.17 13.79 -11.91
N ALA A 134 11.40 13.33 -11.66
CA ALA A 134 12.56 13.76 -12.44
C ALA A 134 12.48 13.43 -13.95
N GLY A 135 11.56 12.54 -14.37
CA GLY A 135 11.38 12.15 -15.76
C GLY A 135 10.20 12.82 -16.47
N GLY A 136 9.34 13.56 -15.76
CA GLY A 136 8.12 14.11 -16.33
C GLY A 136 7.03 14.37 -15.29
N CYS A 137 5.89 14.87 -15.74
CA CYS A 137 4.79 15.29 -14.89
C CYS A 137 3.42 14.98 -15.51
N ARG A 138 2.34 15.05 -14.71
CA ARG A 138 0.96 15.05 -15.21
C ARG A 138 0.39 16.46 -15.08
N VAL A 139 -0.14 16.99 -16.17
CA VAL A 139 -0.76 18.32 -16.23
C VAL A 139 -2.26 18.19 -16.49
N ALA A 140 -3.09 18.96 -15.79
CA ALA A 140 -4.49 19.16 -16.12
C ALA A 140 -4.66 20.50 -16.87
N LEU A 141 -5.45 20.48 -17.94
CA LEU A 141 -5.81 21.63 -18.76
C LEU A 141 -7.33 21.68 -18.97
N ASP A 142 -7.83 22.82 -19.43
CA ASP A 142 -9.23 23.03 -19.81
C ASP A 142 -9.62 22.35 -21.14
N ARG A 143 -8.62 21.92 -21.92
CA ARG A 143 -8.80 21.23 -23.21
C ARG A 143 -7.70 20.21 -23.48
N PRO A 144 -7.98 19.15 -24.26
CA PRO A 144 -6.97 18.16 -24.63
C PRO A 144 -5.94 18.72 -25.62
N LEU A 145 -4.71 18.22 -25.52
CA LEU A 145 -3.69 18.32 -26.56
C LEU A 145 -3.48 16.95 -27.19
N PRO A 146 -3.08 16.85 -28.48
CA PRO A 146 -2.74 15.57 -29.09
C PRO A 146 -1.61 14.86 -28.34
N GLN A 147 -1.62 13.53 -28.36
CA GLN A 147 -0.46 12.74 -27.93
C GLN A 147 0.72 12.98 -28.90
N HIS A 148 1.95 12.85 -28.41
CA HIS A 148 3.21 13.14 -29.12
C HIS A 148 3.38 14.60 -29.55
N THR A 149 2.77 15.53 -28.80
CA THR A 149 2.94 16.98 -28.98
C THR A 149 4.12 17.47 -28.15
N ASN A 150 5.03 18.20 -28.77
CA ASN A 150 6.12 18.90 -28.08
C ASN A 150 5.57 20.16 -27.40
N VAL A 151 5.85 20.31 -26.12
CA VAL A 151 5.41 21.44 -25.29
C VAL A 151 6.55 21.95 -24.42
N THR A 152 6.48 23.21 -24.02
CA THR A 152 7.28 23.75 -22.91
C THR A 152 6.34 24.03 -21.74
N ILE A 153 6.66 23.48 -20.57
CA ILE A 153 5.87 23.63 -19.35
C ILE A 153 6.63 24.56 -18.42
N GLU A 154 6.05 25.72 -18.16
CA GLU A 154 6.60 26.73 -17.25
C GLU A 154 5.91 26.64 -15.89
N PHE A 155 6.69 26.53 -14.81
CA PHE A 155 6.18 26.43 -13.44
C PHE A 155 7.22 26.89 -12.42
N VAL A 156 6.80 27.15 -11.18
CA VAL A 156 7.69 27.46 -10.05
C VAL A 156 7.59 26.35 -9.02
N LEU A 157 8.71 25.74 -8.64
CA LEU A 157 8.73 24.74 -7.57
C LEU A 157 8.56 25.43 -6.20
N PRO A 158 7.79 24.86 -5.27
CA PRO A 158 7.70 25.37 -3.90
C PRO A 158 9.10 25.47 -3.25
N GLY A 159 9.44 26.64 -2.71
CA GLY A 159 10.76 26.92 -2.13
C GLY A 159 11.84 27.31 -3.16
N ASN A 160 11.53 27.31 -4.45
CA ASN A 160 12.41 27.84 -5.49
C ASN A 160 11.93 29.24 -5.92
N ALA A 161 12.85 30.20 -6.08
CA ALA A 161 12.51 31.58 -6.44
C ALA A 161 12.40 31.81 -7.95
N SER A 162 13.01 30.95 -8.76
CA SER A 162 13.07 31.12 -10.22
C SER A 162 12.12 30.18 -10.96
N PRO A 163 11.39 30.66 -11.99
CA PRO A 163 10.59 29.81 -12.86
C PRO A 163 11.45 28.78 -13.61
N ILE A 164 10.92 27.57 -13.75
CA ILE A 164 11.48 26.48 -14.54
C ILE A 164 10.68 26.39 -15.83
N ALA A 165 11.38 26.37 -16.97
CA ALA A 165 10.81 26.05 -18.27
C ALA A 165 11.31 24.68 -18.73
N ALA A 166 10.45 23.66 -18.60
CA ALA A 166 10.79 22.28 -18.93
C ALA A 166 10.20 21.89 -20.30
N LYS A 167 11.07 21.58 -21.26
CA LYS A 167 10.66 20.96 -22.52
C LYS A 167 10.15 19.54 -22.27
N ALA A 168 9.04 19.19 -22.90
CA ALA A 168 8.37 17.90 -22.71
C ALA A 168 7.62 17.43 -23.96
N GLU A 169 7.35 16.14 -24.02
CA GLU A 169 6.49 15.50 -25.01
C GLU A 169 5.26 14.90 -24.32
N THR A 170 4.06 15.09 -24.88
CA THR A 170 2.85 14.44 -24.37
C THR A 170 2.87 12.94 -24.69
N CYS A 171 2.94 12.07 -23.68
CA CYS A 171 3.01 10.61 -23.87
C CYS A 171 1.69 9.89 -23.60
N ALA A 172 0.75 10.52 -22.89
CA ALA A 172 -0.57 9.97 -22.63
C ALA A 172 -1.57 11.11 -22.45
N VAL A 173 -2.80 10.94 -22.91
CA VAL A 173 -3.85 11.97 -22.86
C VAL A 173 -5.16 11.31 -22.46
N GLY A 174 -5.94 11.95 -21.59
CA GLY A 174 -7.30 11.53 -21.30
C GLY A 174 -8.21 12.73 -21.03
N ALA A 175 -9.43 12.66 -21.54
CA ALA A 175 -10.44 13.71 -21.37
C ALA A 175 -11.33 13.41 -20.15
N PHE A 176 -11.87 14.46 -19.53
CA PHE A 176 -12.91 14.39 -18.51
C PHE A 176 -13.90 15.56 -18.70
N PRO A 177 -15.09 15.54 -18.08
CA PRO A 177 -16.04 16.64 -18.20
C PRO A 177 -15.43 17.96 -17.74
N GLY A 178 -15.25 18.92 -18.66
CA GLY A 178 -14.67 20.23 -18.38
C GLY A 178 -13.15 20.34 -18.49
N GLY A 179 -12.45 19.31 -18.98
CA GLY A 179 -11.00 19.41 -19.19
C GLY A 179 -10.32 18.14 -19.72
N ALA A 180 -8.99 18.13 -19.67
CA ALA A 180 -8.17 16.99 -20.03
C ALA A 180 -6.93 16.89 -19.14
N TRP A 181 -6.42 15.67 -18.99
CA TRP A 181 -5.11 15.43 -18.39
C TRP A 181 -4.11 14.98 -19.46
N LEU A 182 -2.87 15.43 -19.30
CA LEU A 182 -1.72 15.13 -20.13
C LEU A 182 -0.63 14.49 -19.25
N GLY A 183 -0.15 13.31 -19.62
CA GLY A 183 1.11 12.78 -19.11
C GLY A 183 2.25 13.28 -19.98
N CYS A 184 3.14 14.09 -19.43
CA CYS A 184 4.24 14.71 -20.14
C CYS A 184 5.58 14.10 -19.70
N LYS A 185 6.44 13.75 -20.66
CA LYS A 185 7.81 13.28 -20.42
C LYS A 185 8.78 14.41 -20.70
N PHE A 186 9.69 14.73 -19.77
CA PHE A 186 10.69 15.76 -20.01
C PHE A 186 11.71 15.34 -21.06
N VAL A 187 12.05 16.25 -21.96
CA VAL A 187 12.98 16.06 -23.08
C VAL A 187 13.98 17.22 -23.07
N ASP A 188 15.27 16.93 -23.14
CA ASP A 188 16.34 17.94 -23.26
C ASP A 188 16.26 19.10 -22.25
N ILE A 189 15.92 18.78 -20.99
CA ILE A 189 16.02 19.73 -19.87
C ILE A 189 17.45 19.80 -19.35
N ALA A 190 17.87 20.97 -18.91
CA ALA A 190 19.19 21.19 -18.32
C ALA A 190 19.36 20.39 -17.01
N ASP A 191 20.60 19.98 -16.70
CA ASP A 191 20.88 19.12 -15.55
C ASP A 191 20.54 19.77 -14.22
N ASP A 192 20.79 21.07 -14.07
CA ASP A 192 20.42 21.86 -12.89
C ASP A 192 18.90 21.87 -12.64
N VAL A 193 18.10 22.03 -13.70
CA VAL A 193 16.63 21.91 -13.66
C VAL A 193 16.22 20.51 -13.24
N ARG A 194 16.86 19.48 -13.82
CA ARG A 194 16.58 18.08 -13.46
C ARG A 194 16.89 17.79 -12.00
N TYR A 195 18.03 18.28 -11.48
CA TYR A 195 18.42 18.13 -10.07
C TYR A 195 17.46 18.85 -9.13
N ALA A 196 17.02 20.07 -9.48
CA ALA A 196 16.05 20.80 -8.67
C ALA A 196 14.71 20.05 -8.55
N ILE A 197 14.21 19.47 -9.65
CA ILE A 197 13.00 18.65 -9.66
C ILE A 197 13.20 17.37 -8.84
N ASP A 198 14.32 16.66 -9.05
CA ASP A 198 14.61 15.41 -8.35
C ASP A 198 14.74 15.61 -6.84
N PHE A 199 15.46 16.68 -6.42
CA PHE A 199 15.58 17.05 -5.02
C PHE A 199 14.22 17.36 -4.38
N PHE A 200 13.39 18.16 -5.05
CA PHE A 200 12.04 18.48 -4.57
C PHE A 200 11.15 17.24 -4.44
N VAL A 201 11.22 16.32 -5.41
CA VAL A 201 10.50 15.03 -5.38
C VAL A 201 10.98 14.18 -4.20
N ALA A 202 12.30 14.10 -3.98
CA ALA A 202 12.90 13.35 -2.89
C ALA A 202 12.51 13.91 -1.51
N THR A 203 12.57 15.23 -1.32
CA THR A 203 12.18 15.89 -0.05
C THR A 203 10.68 15.79 0.21
N SER A 204 9.85 15.95 -0.82
CA SER A 204 8.39 15.83 -0.69
C SER A 204 7.97 14.39 -0.35
N ALA A 205 8.63 13.39 -0.95
CA ALA A 205 8.39 11.99 -0.62
C ALA A 205 8.85 11.63 0.80
N ALA A 206 9.95 12.22 1.29
CA ALA A 206 10.41 12.04 2.67
C ALA A 206 9.41 12.62 3.68
N ASN A 207 8.86 13.81 3.41
CA ASN A 207 7.86 14.45 4.27
C ASN A 207 6.52 13.68 4.29
N LEU A 208 6.12 13.03 3.19
CA LEU A 208 4.92 12.19 3.16
C LEU A 208 5.07 10.90 4.00
N ARG A 209 6.29 10.37 4.18
CA ARG A 209 6.55 9.24 5.09
C ARG A 209 6.43 9.64 6.57
N ILE A 210 6.65 10.91 6.89
CA ILE A 210 6.46 11.47 8.23
C ILE A 210 4.97 11.73 8.49
N GLY A 211 4.20 12.11 7.46
CA GLY A 211 2.76 12.37 7.55
C GLY A 211 1.83 11.15 7.69
N SER A 212 2.34 9.91 7.58
CA SER A 212 1.52 8.68 7.75
C SER A 212 1.46 8.13 9.18
N GLN A 213 2.01 8.86 10.17
CA GLN A 213 2.10 8.49 11.59
C GLN A 213 0.80 8.71 12.41
N LEU A 214 -0.39 8.65 11.80
CA LEU A 214 -1.67 8.75 12.52
C LEU A 214 -2.73 7.78 11.96
N SER A 215 -2.41 6.50 11.84
CA SER A 215 -3.46 5.48 11.70
C SER A 215 -3.87 4.98 13.08
N ASN A 216 -5.16 5.07 13.43
CA ASN A 216 -5.69 4.56 14.71
C ASN A 216 -5.85 3.01 14.69
N ARG A 217 -5.12 2.30 13.82
CA ARG A 217 -5.33 0.86 13.57
C ARG A 217 -4.43 0.01 14.45
N ILE A 218 -5.04 -0.85 15.23
CA ILE A 218 -4.37 -1.78 16.13
C ILE A 218 -4.62 -3.20 15.64
N LEU A 219 -3.55 -4.01 15.59
CA LEU A 219 -3.68 -5.45 15.44
C LEU A 219 -3.55 -6.11 16.81
N LEU A 220 -4.54 -6.90 17.20
CA LEU A 220 -4.56 -7.69 18.43
C LEU A 220 -4.42 -9.18 18.07
N ILE A 221 -3.34 -9.84 18.47
CA ILE A 221 -3.20 -11.30 18.36
C ILE A 221 -3.49 -11.91 19.72
N TYR A 222 -4.61 -12.60 19.85
CA TYR A 222 -5.09 -13.17 21.11
C TYR A 222 -5.91 -14.45 20.84
N PRO A 223 -5.61 -15.59 21.50
CA PRO A 223 -6.19 -16.89 21.13
C PRO A 223 -7.69 -17.02 21.38
N ASP A 224 -8.21 -16.42 22.45
CA ASP A 224 -9.63 -16.44 22.78
C ASP A 224 -10.28 -15.07 22.51
N LEU A 225 -10.94 -14.95 21.35
CA LEU A 225 -11.58 -13.71 20.92
C LEU A 225 -12.73 -13.26 21.84
N ALA A 226 -13.37 -14.17 22.58
CA ALA A 226 -14.42 -13.81 23.53
C ALA A 226 -13.80 -13.12 24.76
N GLN A 227 -12.68 -13.63 25.27
CA GLN A 227 -11.92 -12.97 26.34
C GLN A 227 -11.26 -11.66 25.89
N ALA A 228 -10.95 -11.51 24.60
CA ALA A 228 -10.43 -10.27 24.04
C ALA A 228 -11.50 -9.16 23.90
N ALA A 229 -12.80 -9.48 23.96
CA ALA A 229 -13.88 -8.54 23.68
C ALA A 229 -13.89 -7.27 24.57
N PRO A 230 -13.67 -7.35 25.91
CA PRO A 230 -13.61 -6.16 26.75
C PRO A 230 -12.47 -5.22 26.38
N LEU A 231 -11.28 -5.78 26.05
CA LEU A 231 -10.13 -4.99 25.61
C LEU A 231 -10.41 -4.31 24.27
N LYS A 232 -10.99 -5.06 23.32
CA LYS A 232 -11.39 -4.53 22.01
C LYS A 232 -12.38 -3.36 22.16
N GLN A 233 -13.40 -3.53 22.99
CA GLN A 233 -14.41 -2.50 23.23
C GLN A 233 -13.81 -1.25 23.90
N ALA A 234 -12.92 -1.44 24.88
CA ALA A 234 -12.23 -0.35 25.56
C ALA A 234 -11.37 0.47 24.58
N LEU A 235 -10.56 -0.19 23.75
CA LEU A 235 -9.76 0.47 22.71
C LEU A 235 -10.64 1.17 21.65
N ALA A 236 -11.73 0.54 21.22
CA ALA A 236 -12.67 1.15 20.28
C ALA A 236 -13.31 2.44 20.83
N SER A 237 -13.62 2.49 22.13
CA SER A 237 -14.13 3.70 22.79
C SER A 237 -13.14 4.86 22.80
N GLN A 238 -11.84 4.58 22.65
CA GLN A 238 -10.78 5.57 22.52
C GLN A 238 -10.54 6.00 21.06
N GLY A 239 -11.35 5.52 20.12
CA GLY A 239 -11.25 5.83 18.70
C GLY A 239 -10.24 4.98 17.92
N TYR A 240 -9.79 3.86 18.50
CA TYR A 240 -8.95 2.88 17.80
C TYR A 240 -9.78 1.88 17.00
N ASP A 241 -9.30 1.55 15.80
CA ASP A 241 -9.83 0.47 14.98
C ASP A 241 -9.04 -0.82 15.24
N VAL A 242 -9.67 -1.79 15.90
CA VAL A 242 -9.00 -2.99 16.40
C VAL A 242 -9.35 -4.21 15.55
N THR A 243 -8.37 -4.71 14.81
CA THR A 243 -8.44 -6.01 14.12
C THR A 243 -7.91 -7.09 15.06
N SER A 244 -8.66 -8.18 15.26
CA SER A 244 -8.27 -9.29 16.14
C SER A 244 -7.94 -10.55 15.35
N ALA A 245 -6.87 -11.25 15.73
CA ALA A 245 -6.43 -12.49 15.13
C ALA A 245 -6.29 -13.58 16.21
N PRO A 246 -6.92 -14.76 16.04
CA PRO A 246 -6.93 -15.81 17.05
C PRO A 246 -5.63 -16.64 17.11
N ASN A 247 -4.71 -16.43 16.18
CA ASN A 247 -3.45 -17.17 16.15
C ASN A 247 -2.40 -16.37 15.38
N LEU A 248 -1.16 -16.84 15.40
CA LEU A 248 -0.05 -16.17 14.71
C LEU A 248 -0.18 -16.21 13.20
N ILE A 249 -0.76 -17.25 12.60
CA ILE A 249 -0.90 -17.33 11.14
C ILE A 249 -1.81 -16.19 10.66
N ASP A 250 -2.99 -16.06 11.26
CA ASP A 250 -3.91 -14.96 11.02
C ASP A 250 -3.30 -13.62 11.43
N GLY A 251 -2.56 -13.59 12.53
CA GLY A 251 -1.85 -12.40 13.00
C GLY A 251 -0.84 -11.88 11.99
N PHE A 252 0.02 -12.75 11.46
CA PHE A 252 1.00 -12.44 10.42
C PHE A 252 0.34 -12.05 9.09
N PHE A 253 -0.82 -12.63 8.78
CA PHE A 253 -1.65 -12.19 7.66
C PHE A 253 -2.12 -10.74 7.88
N TRP A 254 -2.73 -10.46 9.03
CA TRP A 254 -3.29 -9.14 9.34
C TRP A 254 -2.22 -8.08 9.51
N LEU A 255 -1.06 -8.42 10.06
CA LEU A 255 0.09 -7.52 10.21
C LEU A 255 0.52 -6.94 8.86
N ARG A 256 0.44 -7.76 7.80
CA ARG A 256 0.74 -7.37 6.42
C ARG A 256 -0.46 -6.74 5.71
N ALA A 257 -1.69 -7.07 6.13
CA ALA A 257 -2.93 -6.61 5.55
C ALA A 257 -3.36 -5.21 5.95
N SER A 258 -3.21 -4.88 7.23
CA SER A 258 -3.88 -3.71 7.83
C SER A 258 -2.95 -2.52 8.00
N SER A 259 -1.62 -2.72 7.85
CA SER A 259 -0.58 -1.74 8.19
C SER A 259 -0.84 -1.08 9.55
N PRO A 260 -0.88 -1.88 10.63
CA PRO A 260 -1.25 -1.36 11.94
C PRO A 260 -0.19 -0.37 12.44
N SER A 261 -0.62 0.65 13.19
CA SER A 261 0.30 1.55 13.90
C SER A 261 0.84 0.92 15.19
N LEU A 262 0.20 -0.14 15.68
CA LEU A 262 0.63 -0.89 16.86
C LEU A 262 0.16 -2.35 16.79
N LEU A 263 1.04 -3.25 17.24
CA LEU A 263 0.72 -4.67 17.45
C LEU A 263 0.61 -4.98 18.95
N LEU A 264 -0.57 -5.41 19.38
CA LEU A 264 -0.84 -6.02 20.67
C LEU A 264 -0.73 -7.55 20.52
N MET A 265 0.32 -8.13 21.08
CA MET A 265 0.62 -9.56 21.00
C MET A 265 0.38 -10.21 22.36
N HIS A 266 -0.49 -11.22 22.43
CA HIS A 266 -0.57 -12.07 23.61
C HIS A 266 0.73 -12.88 23.78
N ALA A 267 1.12 -13.22 25.00
CA ALA A 267 2.35 -13.98 25.27
C ALA A 267 2.25 -15.44 24.83
N GLU A 268 1.04 -16.00 24.80
CA GLU A 268 0.79 -17.42 24.51
C GLU A 268 -0.26 -17.66 23.40
N PRO A 269 -0.07 -17.15 22.16
CA PRO A 269 -0.88 -17.48 21.01
C PRO A 269 -0.44 -18.85 20.47
N MET A 270 -1.00 -19.91 21.04
CA MET A 270 -0.66 -21.30 20.71
C MET A 270 -0.72 -21.59 19.20
N PRO A 271 0.15 -22.48 18.68
CA PRO A 271 1.08 -23.34 19.41
C PRO A 271 2.45 -22.71 19.73
N PHE A 272 2.69 -21.44 19.36
CA PHE A 272 3.99 -20.80 19.57
C PHE A 272 3.92 -19.72 20.66
N ARG A 273 5.06 -19.41 21.28
CA ARG A 273 5.15 -18.28 22.21
C ARG A 273 5.12 -16.98 21.42
N GLY A 274 4.35 -15.99 21.90
CA GLY A 274 4.24 -14.68 21.28
C GLY A 274 5.60 -13.97 21.22
N LEU A 275 6.46 -14.20 22.21
CA LEU A 275 7.82 -13.69 22.25
C LEU A 275 8.68 -14.15 21.06
N ASP A 276 8.56 -15.41 20.65
CA ASP A 276 9.32 -15.94 19.49
C ASP A 276 8.82 -15.33 18.18
N ALA A 277 7.51 -15.05 18.10
CA ALA A 277 6.93 -14.31 16.99
C ALA A 277 7.44 -12.87 16.93
N VAL A 278 7.60 -12.18 18.07
CA VAL A 278 8.18 -10.82 18.12
C VAL A 278 9.59 -10.79 17.55
N LYS A 279 10.46 -11.72 17.96
CA LYS A 279 11.83 -11.83 17.42
C LYS A 279 11.81 -11.99 15.90
N SER A 280 10.89 -12.82 15.39
CA SER A 280 10.71 -13.04 13.95
C SER A 280 10.18 -11.80 13.22
N ILE A 281 9.27 -11.04 13.83
CA ILE A 281 8.74 -9.79 13.27
C ILE A 281 9.83 -8.72 13.19
N ARG A 282 10.67 -8.59 14.22
CA ARG A 282 11.78 -7.62 14.25
C ARG A 282 12.88 -7.91 13.23
N ALA A 283 13.03 -9.17 12.79
CA ALA A 283 13.93 -9.52 11.71
C ALA A 283 13.45 -9.05 10.32
N ILE A 284 12.21 -8.54 10.21
CA ILE A 284 11.64 -8.05 8.95
C ILE A 284 11.84 -6.52 8.87
N PRO A 285 12.60 -6.00 7.88
CA PRO A 285 12.91 -4.56 7.78
C PRO A 285 11.69 -3.64 7.76
N ALA A 286 10.58 -4.10 7.18
CA ALA A 286 9.33 -3.33 7.12
C ALA A 286 8.65 -3.11 8.48
N PHE A 287 9.00 -3.88 9.52
CA PHE A 287 8.39 -3.83 10.86
C PHE A 287 9.40 -3.51 11.97
N GLU A 288 10.62 -3.10 11.60
CA GLU A 288 11.69 -2.77 12.57
C GLU A 288 11.21 -1.73 13.58
N ASN A 289 10.51 -0.69 13.10
CA ASN A 289 10.02 0.42 13.91
C ASN A 289 8.56 0.27 14.39
N LEU A 290 7.88 -0.85 14.11
CA LEU A 290 6.49 -1.04 14.52
C LEU A 290 6.41 -1.15 16.05
N PRO A 291 5.64 -0.31 16.76
CA PRO A 291 5.39 -0.51 18.19
C PRO A 291 4.74 -1.86 18.49
N ILE A 292 5.34 -2.63 19.41
CA ILE A 292 4.82 -3.93 19.84
C ILE A 292 4.62 -3.91 21.35
N ILE A 293 3.41 -4.22 21.80
CA ILE A 293 3.10 -4.46 23.21
C ILE A 293 2.88 -5.97 23.38
N LEU A 294 3.73 -6.62 24.17
CA LEU A 294 3.56 -8.02 24.54
C LEU A 294 2.84 -8.10 25.89
N PHE A 295 1.78 -8.88 25.98
CA PHE A 295 0.98 -8.95 27.21
C PHE A 295 0.51 -10.35 27.58
N GLY A 296 0.16 -10.58 28.84
CA GLY A 296 -0.43 -11.84 29.29
C GLY A 296 0.58 -12.91 29.70
N GLY A 297 1.88 -12.58 29.77
CA GLY A 297 2.94 -13.52 30.15
C GLY A 297 3.30 -13.49 31.63
N SER A 298 4.29 -14.30 32.02
CA SER A 298 4.86 -14.32 33.38
C SER A 298 5.77 -13.13 33.63
N GLN A 299 5.78 -12.59 34.85
CA GLN A 299 6.67 -11.48 35.24
C GLN A 299 8.15 -11.74 34.92
N ASN A 300 8.58 -13.00 34.94
CA ASN A 300 9.97 -13.38 34.65
C ASN A 300 10.34 -13.17 33.17
N ASP A 301 9.37 -13.16 32.25
CA ASP A 301 9.61 -13.00 30.81
C ASP A 301 9.90 -11.53 30.42
N ARG A 302 9.66 -10.57 31.32
CA ARG A 302 9.76 -9.13 31.02
C ARG A 302 11.12 -8.75 30.43
N ASN A 303 12.21 -9.19 31.06
CA ASN A 303 13.55 -8.84 30.60
C ASN A 303 13.82 -9.42 29.20
N GLU A 304 13.42 -10.67 28.95
CA GLU A 304 13.58 -11.30 27.64
C GLU A 304 12.75 -10.57 26.56
N ALA A 305 11.52 -10.19 26.90
CA ALA A 305 10.64 -9.43 26.01
C ALA A 305 11.22 -8.07 25.63
N MET A 306 11.75 -7.31 26.60
CA MET A 306 12.38 -6.01 26.32
C MET A 306 13.60 -6.17 25.41
N HIS A 307 14.45 -7.18 25.61
CA HIS A 307 15.59 -7.46 24.73
C HIS A 307 15.17 -7.89 23.32
N ALA A 308 13.99 -8.52 23.17
CA ALA A 308 13.42 -8.85 21.86
C ALA A 308 12.87 -7.62 21.11
N GLY A 309 12.92 -6.42 21.71
CA GLY A 309 12.53 -5.17 21.07
C GLY A 309 11.03 -4.86 21.16
N VAL A 310 10.33 -5.36 22.18
CA VAL A 310 8.97 -4.88 22.48
C VAL A 310 9.05 -3.44 23.01
N THR A 311 8.05 -2.64 22.69
CA THR A 311 7.90 -1.28 23.21
C THR A 311 7.51 -1.31 24.68
N GLN A 312 6.57 -2.20 25.04
CA GLN A 312 6.14 -2.41 26.42
C GLN A 312 5.80 -3.88 26.66
N TYR A 313 5.90 -4.29 27.92
CA TYR A 313 5.53 -5.62 28.40
C TYR A 313 4.54 -5.51 29.56
N LEU A 314 3.41 -6.23 29.50
CA LEU A 314 2.42 -6.29 30.57
C LEU A 314 2.18 -7.74 31.03
N PRO A 315 2.31 -8.06 32.33
CA PRO A 315 2.10 -9.41 32.83
C PRO A 315 0.62 -9.82 32.76
N SER A 316 0.33 -11.11 32.96
CA SER A 316 -1.04 -11.64 33.03
C SER A 316 -1.93 -11.02 34.12
N SER A 317 -1.35 -10.38 35.13
CA SER A 317 -2.09 -9.64 36.16
C SER A 317 -2.58 -8.26 35.71
N ALA A 318 -2.16 -7.78 34.55
CA ALA A 318 -2.50 -6.45 34.06
C ALA A 318 -3.98 -6.34 33.68
N GLN A 319 -4.60 -5.23 34.07
CA GLN A 319 -6.00 -4.96 33.75
C GLN A 319 -6.16 -4.35 32.35
N VAL A 320 -7.37 -4.44 31.79
CA VAL A 320 -7.71 -3.84 30.49
C VAL A 320 -7.34 -2.36 30.42
N GLN A 321 -7.57 -1.61 31.49
CA GLN A 321 -7.25 -0.18 31.52
C GLN A 321 -5.75 0.08 31.40
N GLU A 322 -4.90 -0.77 32.00
CA GLU A 322 -3.44 -0.66 31.88
C GLU A 322 -2.98 -0.92 30.44
N LEU A 323 -3.60 -1.88 29.74
CA LEU A 323 -3.34 -2.14 28.33
C LEU A 323 -3.72 -0.96 27.44
N VAL A 324 -4.87 -0.32 27.70
CA VAL A 324 -5.30 0.88 26.98
C VAL A 324 -4.30 2.02 27.19
N THR A 325 -3.89 2.27 28.43
CA THR A 325 -2.87 3.29 28.74
C THR A 325 -1.53 3.00 28.05
N ALA A 326 -1.10 1.74 28.04
CA ALA A 326 0.13 1.32 27.35
C ALA A 326 0.07 1.60 25.84
N VAL A 327 -1.07 1.31 25.19
CA VAL A 327 -1.31 1.64 23.77
C VAL A 327 -1.21 3.13 23.53
N THR A 328 -1.92 3.95 24.31
CA THR A 328 -1.91 5.41 24.14
C THR A 328 -0.51 5.99 24.33
N SER A 329 0.24 5.50 25.33
CA SER A 329 1.62 5.91 25.58
C SER A 329 2.56 5.52 24.43
N ALA A 330 2.47 4.29 23.92
CA ALA A 330 3.34 3.81 22.85
C ALA A 330 3.15 4.59 21.54
N LEU A 331 1.91 4.99 21.24
CA LEU A 331 1.60 5.79 20.06
C LEU A 331 1.93 7.28 20.22
N ALA A 332 2.00 7.80 21.45
CA ALA A 332 2.34 9.20 21.73
C ALA A 332 3.86 9.49 21.70
N VAL A 333 4.72 8.48 21.86
CA VAL A 333 6.20 8.64 21.94
C VAL A 333 6.87 8.55 20.57
N SER A 334 6.13 8.24 19.50
CA SER A 334 6.67 8.15 18.12
C SER A 334 6.71 9.48 17.37
N THR A 335 6.39 10.60 18.05
CA THR A 335 6.50 12.00 17.59
C THR A 335 7.87 12.61 17.90
#